data_AF-A0A3L7T135-F1
#
_entry.id   AF-A0A3L7T135-F1
#
_cell.length_a   1.000
_cell.length_b   1.000
_cell.length_c   1.000
_cell.angle_alpha   90.00
_cell.angle_beta   90.00
_cell.angle_gamma   90.00
#
_symmetry.space_group_name_H-M   'P 1'
#
loop_
_entity.id
_entity.type
_entity.pdbx_description
1 polymer ?
#
loop_
_entity_poly.entity_id
_entity_poly.type
_entity_poly.pdbx_seq_one_letter_code
_entity_poly.pdbx_strand_id
1 'polypeptide(L)'
;MKAAYLNGVRGRVRANVELDREMVGCELVVGGDLRVTRGSIVGGMLVVGGAVHADSIGTEGGAKTVLRLGSCPLELAMAAKIAELTKKLSKEIVPIEARQDEITFRGAKATAAEKESLTELAYEIAQARRRLRLLAQERTELLRAAGELRTVHVEIAKAIHAGTTFLVGAREARFTTTVKGPISISWDDGRNLQFRLSSGGVKELSEIASVRELAA
;
A
#
# COMPACT_ATOMS: atom_id res chain seq x y z
N MET A 1 -16.73 1.72 2.55
CA MET A 1 -17.74 1.29 1.55
C MET A 1 -18.51 0.12 2.14
N LYS A 2 -19.85 0.12 2.04
CA LYS A 2 -20.69 -0.98 2.50
C LYS A 2 -21.52 -1.50 1.34
N ALA A 3 -21.58 -2.81 1.16
CA ALA A 3 -22.42 -3.44 0.15
C ALA A 3 -22.86 -4.84 0.60
N ALA A 4 -23.96 -5.35 0.04
CA ALA A 4 -24.39 -6.71 0.34
C ALA A 4 -23.52 -7.77 -0.38
N TYR A 5 -23.18 -7.51 -1.64
CA TYR A 5 -22.36 -8.39 -2.49
C TYR A 5 -21.57 -7.54 -3.50
N LEU A 6 -20.46 -8.08 -4.01
CA LEU A 6 -19.74 -7.52 -5.16
C LEU A 6 -19.51 -8.61 -6.20
N ASN A 7 -19.76 -8.29 -7.47
CA ASN A 7 -19.57 -9.24 -8.58
C ASN A 7 -18.91 -8.53 -9.77
N GLY A 8 -17.75 -9.04 -10.20
CA GLY A 8 -17.05 -8.55 -11.39
C GLY A 8 -16.55 -7.11 -11.28
N VAL A 9 -16.42 -6.57 -10.06
CA VAL A 9 -16.09 -5.17 -9.85
C VAL A 9 -14.59 -4.94 -9.97
N ARG A 10 -14.21 -3.91 -10.73
CA ARG A 10 -12.84 -3.42 -10.82
C ARG A 10 -12.75 -2.02 -10.23
N GLY A 11 -11.82 -1.78 -9.32
CA GLY A 11 -11.77 -0.48 -8.66
C GLY A 11 -10.74 -0.33 -7.55
N ARG A 12 -10.76 0.87 -6.95
CA ARG A 12 -9.85 1.26 -5.87
C ARG A 12 -10.67 1.93 -4.77
N VAL A 13 -10.53 1.45 -3.55
CA VAL A 13 -11.19 1.99 -2.35
C VAL A 13 -10.09 2.34 -1.36
N ARG A 14 -9.96 3.62 -0.99
CA ARG A 14 -8.91 4.06 -0.06
C ARG A 14 -9.21 3.67 1.40
N ALA A 15 -10.48 3.50 1.74
CA ALA A 15 -10.95 3.17 3.08
C ALA A 15 -11.34 1.68 3.21
N ASN A 16 -11.97 1.33 4.32
CA ASN A 16 -12.45 -0.02 4.60
C ASN A 16 -13.59 -0.43 3.64
N VAL A 17 -13.64 -1.73 3.34
CA VAL A 17 -14.72 -2.38 2.58
C VAL A 17 -15.40 -3.41 3.49
N GLU A 18 -16.70 -3.22 3.70
CA GLU A 18 -17.56 -4.14 4.45
C GLU A 18 -18.59 -4.76 3.51
N LEU A 19 -18.62 -6.08 3.47
CA LEU A 19 -19.56 -6.88 2.69
C LEU A 19 -20.35 -7.82 3.60
N ASP A 20 -21.67 -7.90 3.38
CA ASP A 20 -22.49 -8.81 4.18
C ASP A 20 -22.40 -10.26 3.69
N ARG A 21 -22.35 -10.51 2.37
CA ARG A 21 -22.42 -11.85 1.78
C ARG A 21 -21.12 -12.27 1.13
N GLU A 22 -20.94 -12.00 -0.15
CA GLU A 22 -19.84 -12.57 -0.94
C GLU A 22 -19.24 -11.56 -1.91
N MET A 23 -17.99 -11.81 -2.27
CA MET A 23 -17.27 -11.10 -3.31
C MET A 23 -16.82 -12.09 -4.38
N VAL A 24 -17.27 -11.87 -5.61
CA VAL A 24 -17.05 -12.81 -6.71
C VAL A 24 -16.33 -12.13 -7.87
N GLY A 25 -15.20 -12.70 -8.31
CA GLY A 25 -14.50 -12.30 -9.52
C GLY A 25 -14.07 -10.82 -9.55
N CYS A 26 -13.70 -10.26 -8.41
CA CYS A 26 -13.38 -8.84 -8.30
C CYS A 26 -11.87 -8.56 -8.44
N GLU A 27 -11.54 -7.40 -9.00
CA GLU A 27 -10.18 -6.85 -9.02
C GLU A 27 -10.17 -5.53 -8.26
N LEU A 28 -9.88 -5.59 -6.96
CA LEU A 28 -10.02 -4.45 -6.05
C LEU A 28 -8.73 -4.17 -5.28
N VAL A 29 -8.43 -2.88 -5.16
CA VAL A 29 -7.42 -2.37 -4.24
C VAL A 29 -8.13 -1.71 -3.06
N VAL A 30 -7.94 -2.23 -1.87
CA VAL A 30 -8.51 -1.73 -0.61
C VAL A 30 -7.37 -1.21 0.25
N GLY A 31 -7.38 0.09 0.54
CA GLY A 31 -6.34 0.72 1.37
C GLY A 31 -6.47 0.37 2.86
N GLY A 32 -7.70 0.17 3.34
CA GLY A 32 -7.98 -0.22 4.73
C GLY A 32 -8.27 -1.71 4.88
N ASP A 33 -9.22 -2.02 5.78
CA ASP A 33 -9.64 -3.39 6.08
C ASP A 33 -10.68 -3.91 5.07
N LEU A 34 -10.64 -5.20 4.80
CA LEU A 34 -11.66 -5.92 4.05
C LEU A 34 -12.39 -6.90 4.98
N ARG A 35 -13.69 -6.70 5.18
CA ARG A 35 -14.52 -7.56 6.02
C ARG A 35 -15.69 -8.12 5.23
N VAL A 36 -15.81 -9.45 5.19
CA VAL A 36 -16.93 -10.19 4.64
C VAL A 36 -17.60 -10.93 5.80
N THR A 37 -18.77 -10.47 6.22
CA THR A 37 -19.40 -10.90 7.48
C THR A 37 -20.00 -12.31 7.38
N ARG A 38 -20.68 -12.64 6.28
CA ARG A 38 -21.35 -13.94 6.08
C ARG A 38 -21.13 -14.45 4.66
N GLY A 39 -19.89 -14.74 4.33
CA GLY A 39 -19.58 -15.47 3.11
C GLY A 39 -18.14 -15.33 2.66
N SER A 40 -17.94 -15.58 1.37
CA SER A 40 -16.64 -15.93 0.82
C SER A 40 -16.10 -14.91 -0.16
N ILE A 41 -14.77 -14.92 -0.26
CA ILE A 41 -14.02 -14.24 -1.31
C ILE A 41 -13.72 -15.27 -2.39
N VAL A 42 -14.33 -15.14 -3.57
CA VAL A 42 -14.27 -16.14 -4.63
C VAL A 42 -13.75 -15.53 -5.92
N GLY A 43 -12.54 -15.90 -6.30
CA GLY A 43 -11.96 -15.53 -7.59
C GLY A 43 -11.50 -14.07 -7.69
N GLY A 44 -10.56 -13.83 -8.60
CA GLY A 44 -10.04 -12.50 -8.90
C GLY A 44 -8.75 -12.17 -8.16
N MET A 45 -8.42 -10.87 -8.14
CA MET A 45 -7.17 -10.36 -7.57
C MET A 45 -7.45 -9.18 -6.65
N LEU A 46 -7.14 -9.33 -5.38
CA LEU A 46 -7.40 -8.34 -4.36
C LEU A 46 -6.08 -7.87 -3.78
N VAL A 47 -5.98 -6.56 -3.54
CA VAL A 47 -4.88 -5.97 -2.78
C VAL A 47 -5.49 -5.32 -1.56
N VAL A 48 -5.06 -5.73 -0.37
CA VAL A 48 -5.57 -5.20 0.89
C VAL A 48 -4.40 -4.66 1.70
N GLY A 49 -4.52 -3.41 2.12
CA GLY A 49 -3.56 -2.76 3.02
C GLY A 49 -3.66 -3.34 4.43
N GLY A 50 -4.86 -3.31 5.00
CA GLY A 50 -5.15 -3.71 6.38
C GLY A 50 -5.54 -5.18 6.56
N ALA A 51 -6.40 -5.44 7.54
CA ALA A 51 -6.82 -6.78 7.93
C ALA A 51 -7.90 -7.34 7.00
N VAL A 52 -7.90 -8.67 6.81
CA VAL A 52 -8.90 -9.39 6.01
C VAL A 52 -9.70 -10.31 6.92
N HIS A 53 -11.02 -10.23 6.85
CA HIS A 53 -11.93 -11.12 7.56
C HIS A 53 -12.93 -11.72 6.57
N ALA A 54 -13.07 -13.04 6.56
CA ALA A 54 -14.06 -13.72 5.73
C ALA A 54 -14.49 -15.06 6.34
N ASP A 55 -15.62 -15.62 5.92
CA ASP A 55 -15.95 -17.00 6.30
C ASP A 55 -15.04 -17.98 5.57
N SER A 56 -14.89 -17.81 4.25
CA SER A 56 -14.03 -18.64 3.42
C SER A 56 -13.32 -17.84 2.34
N ILE A 57 -12.16 -18.33 1.89
CA ILE A 57 -11.44 -17.76 0.75
C ILE A 57 -11.24 -18.85 -0.31
N GLY A 58 -11.55 -18.50 -1.55
CA GLY A 58 -11.62 -19.44 -2.66
C GLY A 58 -12.94 -20.22 -2.69
N THR A 59 -12.99 -21.23 -3.55
CA THR A 59 -14.14 -22.11 -3.74
C THR A 59 -13.66 -23.51 -4.07
N GLU A 60 -14.48 -24.53 -3.78
CA GLU A 60 -14.21 -25.92 -4.17
C GLU A 60 -14.12 -26.09 -5.69
N GLY A 61 -14.79 -25.22 -6.46
CA GLY A 61 -14.67 -25.18 -7.92
C GLY A 61 -13.30 -24.73 -8.44
N GLY A 62 -12.34 -24.42 -7.56
CA GLY A 62 -10.96 -24.10 -7.93
C GLY A 62 -10.79 -22.72 -8.58
N ALA A 63 -11.75 -21.80 -8.39
CA ALA A 63 -11.62 -20.45 -8.92
C ALA A 63 -10.36 -19.77 -8.34
N LYS A 64 -9.46 -19.38 -9.25
CA LYS A 64 -8.18 -18.77 -8.88
C LYS A 64 -8.43 -17.47 -8.11
N THR A 65 -8.03 -17.48 -6.84
CA THR A 65 -8.26 -16.38 -5.89
C THR A 65 -6.92 -15.89 -5.38
N VAL A 66 -6.55 -14.64 -5.68
CA VAL A 66 -5.27 -14.07 -5.30
C VAL A 66 -5.48 -12.89 -4.36
N LEU A 67 -4.92 -12.96 -3.15
CA LEU A 67 -4.94 -11.85 -2.20
C LEU A 67 -3.51 -11.36 -1.96
N ARG A 68 -3.25 -10.09 -2.21
CA ARG A 68 -2.02 -9.41 -1.82
C ARG A 68 -2.27 -8.66 -0.51
N LEU A 69 -1.57 -9.06 0.54
CA LEU A 69 -1.80 -8.59 1.90
C LEU A 69 -0.68 -7.64 2.34
N GLY A 70 -1.01 -6.67 3.20
CA GLY A 70 -0.03 -5.71 3.70
C GLY A 70 0.63 -4.93 2.57
N SER A 71 -0.17 -4.48 1.60
CA SER A 71 0.30 -3.65 0.49
C SER A 71 -0.56 -2.41 0.34
N CYS A 72 0.08 -1.25 0.35
CA CYS A 72 -0.57 0.06 0.26
C CYS A 72 -0.20 0.75 -1.08
N PRO A 73 -0.60 0.19 -2.23
CA PRO A 73 -0.14 0.67 -3.53
C PRO A 73 -0.64 2.08 -3.86
N LEU A 74 -1.75 2.54 -3.25
CA LEU A 74 -2.29 3.87 -3.48
C LEU A 74 -1.39 4.95 -2.86
N GLU A 75 -1.06 4.78 -1.58
CA GLU A 75 -0.19 5.67 -0.81
C GLU A 75 1.22 5.67 -1.39
N LEU A 76 1.76 4.51 -1.75
CA LEU A 76 3.08 4.39 -2.38
C LEU A 76 3.12 5.08 -3.75
N ALA A 77 2.08 4.92 -4.57
CA ALA A 77 2.00 5.60 -5.87
C ALA A 77 1.91 7.12 -5.71
N MET A 78 1.16 7.62 -4.71
CA MET A 78 1.13 9.05 -4.40
C MET A 78 2.49 9.56 -3.91
N ALA A 79 3.15 8.85 -3.00
CA ALA A 79 4.47 9.20 -2.50
C ALA A 79 5.53 9.23 -3.62
N ALA A 80 5.43 8.33 -4.60
CA ALA A 80 6.28 8.33 -5.79
C ALA A 80 6.03 9.55 -6.69
N LYS A 81 4.75 9.91 -6.92
CA LYS A 81 4.40 11.13 -7.67
C LYS A 81 4.94 12.39 -6.99
N ILE A 82 4.81 12.49 -5.67
CA ILE A 82 5.37 13.61 -4.91
C ILE A 82 6.89 13.65 -5.04
N ALA A 83 7.58 12.50 -4.98
CA ALA A 83 9.04 12.45 -5.16
C ALA A 83 9.47 13.01 -6.53
N GLU A 84 8.76 12.67 -7.60
CA GLU A 84 9.02 13.21 -8.94
C GLU A 84 8.75 14.72 -9.03
N LEU A 85 7.68 15.21 -8.40
CA LEU A 85 7.39 16.64 -8.32
C LEU A 85 8.47 17.40 -7.53
N THR A 86 8.88 16.89 -6.38
CA THR A 86 9.98 17.44 -5.58
C THR A 86 11.27 17.50 -6.40
N LYS A 87 11.61 16.44 -7.14
CA LYS A 87 12.79 16.40 -8.00
C LYS A 87 12.74 17.46 -9.11
N LYS A 88 11.59 17.67 -9.74
CA LYS A 88 11.41 18.73 -10.76
C LYS A 88 11.58 20.12 -10.15
N LEU A 89 10.88 20.40 -9.05
CA LEU A 89 10.94 21.69 -8.37
C LEU A 89 12.34 22.00 -7.84
N SER A 90 13.05 21.01 -7.30
CA SER A 90 14.44 21.17 -6.88
C SER A 90 15.35 21.54 -8.04
N LYS A 91 15.14 20.98 -9.24
CA LYS A 91 15.92 21.35 -10.44
C LYS A 91 15.61 22.76 -10.93
N GLU A 92 14.37 23.21 -10.80
CA GLU A 92 13.94 24.56 -11.19
C GLU A 92 14.51 25.65 -10.26
N ILE A 93 14.74 25.33 -8.99
CA ILE A 93 15.30 26.27 -8.00
C ILE A 93 16.79 26.53 -8.23
N VAL A 94 17.56 25.51 -8.65
CA VAL A 94 19.03 25.61 -8.83
C VAL A 94 19.48 26.81 -9.66
N PRO A 95 18.92 27.10 -10.86
CA PRO A 95 19.34 28.28 -11.63
C PRO A 95 18.97 29.61 -10.96
N ILE A 96 17.89 29.66 -10.19
CA ILE A 96 17.45 30.88 -9.46
C ILE A 96 18.40 31.16 -8.30
N GLU A 97 18.78 30.11 -7.54
CA GLU A 97 19.79 30.19 -6.48
C GLU A 97 21.15 30.60 -7.06
N ALA A 98 21.59 29.98 -8.16
CA ALA A 98 22.84 30.33 -8.83
C ALA A 98 22.86 31.80 -9.29
N ARG A 99 21.73 32.32 -9.78
CA ARG A 99 21.62 33.73 -10.18
C ARG A 99 21.67 34.68 -8.99
N GLN A 100 21.00 34.33 -7.89
CA GLN A 100 21.08 35.10 -6.64
C GLN A 100 22.51 35.13 -6.11
N ASP A 101 23.21 33.99 -6.11
CA ASP A 101 24.59 33.86 -5.64
C ASP A 101 25.56 34.67 -6.53
N GLU A 102 25.38 34.65 -7.85
CA GLU A 102 26.19 35.44 -8.79
C GLU A 102 26.08 36.95 -8.52
N ILE A 103 24.85 37.45 -8.34
CA ILE A 103 24.61 38.88 -8.06
C ILE A 103 25.18 39.24 -6.67
N THR A 104 24.97 38.37 -5.67
CA THR A 104 25.49 38.55 -4.32
C THR A 104 27.02 38.58 -4.30
N PHE A 105 27.67 37.67 -5.05
CA PHE A 105 29.12 37.61 -5.19
C PHE A 105 29.71 38.86 -5.84
N ARG A 106 29.02 39.45 -6.82
CA ARG A 106 29.44 40.72 -7.44
C ARG A 106 29.34 41.91 -6.49
N GLY A 107 28.46 41.87 -5.49
CA GLY A 107 28.37 42.84 -4.40
C GLY A 107 28.31 44.29 -4.89
N ALA A 108 29.36 45.07 -4.63
CA ALA A 108 29.45 46.47 -5.07
C ALA A 108 29.49 46.63 -6.60
N LYS A 109 29.93 45.61 -7.35
CA LYS A 109 30.00 45.61 -8.83
C LYS A 109 28.66 45.21 -9.49
N ALA A 110 27.63 44.89 -8.71
CA ALA A 110 26.28 44.65 -9.23
C ALA A 110 25.60 45.98 -9.56
N THR A 111 24.85 46.02 -10.67
CA THR A 111 24.06 47.17 -11.10
C THR A 111 22.91 47.44 -10.12
N ALA A 112 22.35 48.65 -10.16
CA ALA A 112 21.18 49.00 -9.33
C ALA A 112 19.98 48.06 -9.61
N ALA A 113 19.71 47.77 -10.88
CA ALA A 113 18.65 46.84 -11.29
C ALA A 113 18.90 45.40 -10.80
N GLU A 114 20.14 44.91 -10.84
CA GLU A 114 20.49 43.59 -10.30
C GLU A 114 20.27 43.54 -8.77
N LYS A 115 20.61 44.61 -8.05
CA LYS A 115 20.37 44.69 -6.60
C LYS A 115 18.88 44.72 -6.25
N GLU A 116 18.05 45.36 -7.06
CA GLU A 116 16.59 45.35 -6.89
C GLU A 116 16.02 43.93 -7.11
N SER A 117 16.48 43.25 -8.16
CA SER A 117 16.05 41.87 -8.49
C SER A 117 16.41 40.83 -7.42
N LEU A 118 17.36 41.11 -6.51
CA LEU A 118 17.68 40.22 -5.39
C LEU A 118 16.49 39.96 -4.48
N THR A 119 15.62 40.95 -4.30
CA THR A 119 14.42 40.80 -3.45
C THR A 119 13.40 39.88 -4.09
N GLU A 120 13.23 39.99 -5.42
CA GLU A 120 12.35 39.11 -6.21
C GLU A 120 12.88 37.67 -6.20
N LEU A 121 14.17 37.47 -6.50
CA LEU A 121 14.81 36.16 -6.46
C LEU A 121 14.73 35.53 -5.06
N ALA A 122 14.97 36.31 -4.00
CA ALA A 122 14.85 35.84 -2.63
C ALA A 122 13.42 35.38 -2.30
N TYR A 123 12.41 36.10 -2.78
CA TYR A 123 11.01 35.75 -2.62
C TYR A 123 10.67 34.45 -3.38
N GLU A 124 11.08 34.33 -4.64
CA GLU A 124 10.88 33.12 -5.45
C GLU A 124 11.51 31.89 -4.80
N ILE A 125 12.77 32.00 -4.36
CA ILE A 125 13.48 30.94 -3.66
C ILE A 125 12.74 30.57 -2.37
N ALA A 126 12.30 31.55 -1.58
CA ALA A 126 11.56 31.31 -0.34
C ALA A 126 10.23 30.57 -0.61
N GLN A 127 9.48 30.96 -1.64
CA GLN A 127 8.25 30.29 -2.03
C GLN A 127 8.50 28.85 -2.49
N ALA A 128 9.51 28.65 -3.33
CA ALA A 128 9.84 27.34 -3.87
C ALA A 128 10.34 26.39 -2.78
N ARG A 129 11.20 26.88 -1.86
CA ARG A 129 11.64 26.12 -0.66
C ARG A 129 10.48 25.80 0.28
N ARG A 130 9.53 26.73 0.48
CA ARG A 130 8.31 26.45 1.25
C ARG A 130 7.50 25.33 0.60
N ARG A 131 7.34 25.34 -0.72
CA ARG A 131 6.62 24.29 -1.44
C ARG A 131 7.32 22.94 -1.34
N LEU A 132 8.66 22.90 -1.48
CA LEU A 132 9.45 21.68 -1.26
C LEU A 132 9.24 21.11 0.14
N ARG A 133 9.25 21.95 1.18
CA ARG A 133 9.02 21.53 2.57
C ARG A 133 7.64 20.90 2.75
N LEU A 134 6.59 21.50 2.19
CA LEU A 134 5.22 20.97 2.26
C LEU A 134 5.10 19.62 1.54
N LEU A 135 5.68 19.49 0.34
CA LEU A 135 5.70 18.23 -0.40
C LEU A 135 6.48 17.14 0.35
N ALA A 136 7.60 17.49 0.98
CA ALA A 136 8.38 16.55 1.80
C ALA A 136 7.60 16.06 3.03
N GLN A 137 6.85 16.95 3.69
CA GLN A 137 5.96 16.59 4.79
C GLN A 137 4.85 15.65 4.33
N GLU A 138 4.12 16.01 3.26
CA GLU A 138 3.04 15.19 2.71
C GLU A 138 3.54 13.79 2.29
N ARG A 139 4.70 13.73 1.64
CA ARG A 139 5.34 12.44 1.30
C ARG A 139 5.65 11.60 2.53
N THR A 140 6.16 12.24 3.59
CA THR A 140 6.49 11.55 4.85
C THR A 140 5.24 11.01 5.51
N GLU A 141 4.15 11.77 5.52
CA GLU A 141 2.85 11.33 6.02
C GLU A 141 2.28 10.15 5.23
N LEU A 142 2.36 10.18 3.90
CA LEU A 142 1.92 9.08 3.04
C LEU A 142 2.73 7.80 3.29
N LEU A 143 4.05 7.92 3.46
CA LEU A 143 4.90 6.77 3.76
C LEU A 143 4.63 6.20 5.16
N ARG A 144 4.40 7.08 6.15
CA ARG A 144 4.00 6.65 7.50
C ARG A 144 2.65 5.94 7.47
N ALA A 145 1.64 6.53 6.82
CA ALA A 145 0.33 5.93 6.67
C ALA A 145 0.41 4.59 5.93
N ALA A 146 1.22 4.48 4.87
CA ALA A 146 1.48 3.23 4.18
C ALA A 146 2.11 2.18 5.11
N GLY A 147 3.01 2.59 6.01
CA GLY A 147 3.61 1.70 7.01
C GLY A 147 2.64 1.23 8.09
N GLU A 148 1.79 2.14 8.60
CA GLU A 148 0.79 1.84 9.64
C GLU A 148 -0.34 0.94 9.12
N LEU A 149 -0.78 1.18 7.88
CA LEU A 149 -1.79 0.35 7.25
C LEU A 149 -1.27 -1.03 6.89
N ARG A 150 0.05 -1.23 6.82
CA ARG A 150 0.69 -2.48 6.41
C ARG A 150 0.51 -3.58 7.45
N THR A 151 -0.70 -4.09 7.55
CA THR A 151 -1.05 -5.16 8.46
C THR A 151 -1.22 -6.45 7.66
N VAL A 152 -0.59 -7.51 8.14
CA VAL A 152 -0.89 -8.86 7.65
C VAL A 152 -1.57 -9.57 8.79
N HIS A 153 -2.89 -9.46 8.78
CA HIS A 153 -3.78 -10.16 9.69
C HIS A 153 -4.97 -10.65 8.89
N VAL A 154 -5.10 -11.97 8.78
CA VAL A 154 -6.20 -12.61 8.05
C VAL A 154 -6.92 -13.54 9.00
N GLU A 155 -8.22 -13.33 9.15
CA GLU A 155 -9.11 -14.21 9.90
C GLU A 155 -10.09 -14.87 8.93
N ILE A 156 -10.06 -16.20 8.90
CA ILE A 156 -10.97 -17.02 8.11
C ILE A 156 -11.77 -17.88 9.09
N ALA A 157 -13.10 -17.81 9.07
CA ALA A 157 -13.90 -18.56 10.05
C ALA A 157 -14.07 -20.05 9.70
N LYS A 158 -14.04 -20.41 8.42
CA LYS A 158 -14.41 -21.76 7.93
C LYS A 158 -13.33 -22.44 7.12
N ALA A 159 -12.85 -21.86 6.02
CA ALA A 159 -11.89 -22.54 5.15
C ALA A 159 -11.12 -21.64 4.19
N ILE A 160 -9.88 -22.03 3.89
CA ILE A 160 -9.15 -21.58 2.69
C ILE A 160 -9.18 -22.74 1.69
N HIS A 161 -9.79 -22.54 0.54
CA HIS A 161 -9.88 -23.55 -0.51
C HIS A 161 -8.60 -23.63 -1.34
N ALA A 162 -8.33 -24.83 -1.86
CA ALA A 162 -7.25 -25.06 -2.81
C ALA A 162 -7.34 -24.13 -4.02
N GLY A 163 -6.18 -23.68 -4.52
CA GLY A 163 -6.09 -22.69 -5.61
C GLY A 163 -6.08 -21.23 -5.13
N THR A 164 -6.18 -21.00 -3.82
CA THR A 164 -5.96 -19.68 -3.21
C THR A 164 -4.47 -19.38 -3.14
N THR A 165 -4.11 -18.12 -3.42
CA THR A 165 -2.73 -17.62 -3.31
C THR A 165 -2.69 -16.34 -2.50
N PHE A 166 -1.86 -16.33 -1.46
CA PHE A 166 -1.52 -15.11 -0.73
C PHE A 166 -0.17 -14.58 -1.17
N LEU A 167 -0.13 -13.29 -1.48
CA LEU A 167 1.09 -12.54 -1.80
C LEU A 167 1.37 -11.60 -0.66
N VAL A 168 2.47 -11.82 0.05
CA VAL A 168 2.82 -11.01 1.22
C VAL A 168 4.27 -10.56 1.09
N GLY A 169 4.46 -9.28 0.80
CA GLY A 169 5.79 -8.76 0.46
C GLY A 169 6.40 -9.50 -0.73
N ALA A 170 7.58 -10.10 -0.53
CA ALA A 170 8.28 -10.90 -1.53
C ALA A 170 7.94 -12.40 -1.44
N ARG A 171 6.97 -12.81 -0.62
CA ARG A 171 6.59 -14.22 -0.45
C ARG A 171 5.26 -14.51 -1.14
N GLU A 172 5.19 -15.67 -1.79
CA GLU A 172 3.96 -16.26 -2.30
C GLU A 172 3.65 -17.51 -1.48
N ALA A 173 2.47 -17.58 -0.88
CA ALA A 173 1.93 -18.76 -0.22
C ALA A 173 0.76 -19.31 -1.03
N ARG A 174 0.91 -20.49 -1.60
CA ARG A 174 -0.10 -21.15 -2.43
C ARG A 174 -0.69 -22.34 -1.69
N PHE A 175 -2.00 -22.31 -1.49
CA PHE A 175 -2.76 -23.40 -0.88
C PHE A 175 -3.10 -24.43 -1.97
N THR A 176 -2.43 -25.59 -1.93
CA THR A 176 -2.65 -26.70 -2.86
C THR A 176 -3.76 -27.64 -2.39
N THR A 177 -4.04 -27.64 -1.09
CA THR A 177 -5.14 -28.38 -0.45
C THR A 177 -6.05 -27.42 0.30
N THR A 178 -7.30 -27.84 0.52
CA THR A 178 -8.26 -27.05 1.30
C THR A 178 -7.93 -27.19 2.79
N VAL A 179 -7.70 -26.05 3.44
CA VAL A 179 -7.49 -25.95 4.88
C VAL A 179 -8.81 -25.59 5.53
N LYS A 180 -9.29 -26.43 6.45
CA LYS A 180 -10.56 -26.23 7.15
C LYS A 180 -10.34 -25.74 8.57
N GLY A 181 -11.36 -25.05 9.08
CA GLY A 181 -11.43 -24.51 10.43
C GLY A 181 -11.21 -23.00 10.47
N PRO A 182 -11.45 -22.39 11.64
CA PRO A 182 -10.98 -21.05 11.95
C PRO A 182 -9.47 -20.97 11.77
N ILE A 183 -9.02 -20.08 10.89
CA ILE A 183 -7.60 -19.87 10.56
C ILE A 183 -7.29 -18.39 10.80
N SER A 184 -6.28 -18.13 11.63
CA SER A 184 -5.67 -16.81 11.75
C SER A 184 -4.29 -16.85 11.12
N ILE A 185 -3.95 -15.90 10.26
CA ILE A 185 -2.62 -15.75 9.66
C ILE A 185 -2.07 -14.38 10.02
N SER A 186 -0.84 -14.33 10.51
CA SER A 186 -0.16 -13.10 10.88
C SER A 186 1.35 -13.17 10.63
N TRP A 187 2.05 -12.07 10.88
CA TRP A 187 3.49 -12.09 11.09
C TRP A 187 3.84 -12.60 12.49
N ASP A 188 4.99 -13.26 12.61
CA ASP A 188 5.73 -13.40 13.88
C ASP A 188 6.69 -12.20 14.09
N ASP A 189 7.41 -12.20 15.20
CA ASP A 189 8.41 -11.16 15.52
C ASP A 189 9.60 -11.14 14.54
N GLY A 190 9.87 -12.27 13.89
CA GLY A 190 10.89 -12.45 12.86
C GLY A 190 10.44 -12.10 11.44
N ARG A 191 9.21 -11.60 11.26
CA ARG A 191 8.56 -11.36 9.95
C ARG A 191 8.46 -12.63 9.09
N ASN A 192 8.18 -13.76 9.71
CA ASN A 192 7.73 -14.97 9.06
C ASN A 192 6.21 -15.09 9.13
N LEU A 193 5.63 -15.67 8.09
CA LEU A 193 4.19 -15.92 8.04
C LEU A 193 3.89 -17.14 8.91
N GLN A 194 3.05 -16.92 9.91
CA GLN A 194 2.55 -17.95 10.80
C GLN A 194 1.04 -18.09 10.64
N PHE A 195 0.53 -19.26 10.99
CA PHE A 195 -0.89 -19.51 11.10
C PHE A 195 -1.24 -20.15 12.44
N ARG A 196 -2.50 -20.01 12.82
CA ARG A 196 -3.11 -20.71 13.95
C ARG A 196 -4.44 -21.29 13.49
N LEU A 197 -4.65 -22.57 13.75
CA LEU A 197 -5.95 -23.23 13.61
C LEU A 197 -6.67 -23.21 14.95
N SER A 198 -7.85 -22.59 15.02
CA SER A 198 -8.69 -22.58 16.23
C SER A 198 -7.89 -22.27 17.52
N SER A 199 -8.03 -23.10 18.56
CA SER A 199 -7.28 -23.04 19.83
C SER A 199 -5.92 -23.74 19.79
N GLY A 200 -5.41 -24.07 18.61
CA GLY A 200 -4.13 -24.74 18.43
C GLY A 200 -2.93 -23.82 18.65
N GLY A 201 -1.74 -24.43 18.66
CA GLY A 201 -0.48 -23.70 18.68
C GLY A 201 -0.23 -22.90 17.40
N VAL A 202 0.68 -21.93 17.51
CA VAL A 202 1.17 -21.16 16.37
C VAL A 202 2.16 -22.01 15.57
N LYS A 203 2.03 -22.01 14.25
CA LYS A 203 2.79 -22.84 13.31
C LYS A 203 3.22 -22.04 12.07
N GLU A 204 4.22 -22.51 11.35
CA GLU A 204 4.68 -21.85 10.12
C GLU A 204 3.69 -22.06 8.97
N LEU A 205 3.43 -21.03 8.16
CA LEU A 205 2.50 -21.14 7.03
C LEU A 205 2.90 -22.21 6.00
N SER A 206 4.19 -22.57 5.95
CA SER A 206 4.76 -23.63 5.12
C SER A 206 4.15 -25.02 5.39
N GLU A 207 3.58 -25.26 6.57
CA GLU A 207 2.93 -26.54 6.90
C GLU A 207 1.62 -26.77 6.13
N ILE A 208 0.94 -25.69 5.68
CA ILE A 208 -0.38 -25.76 5.03
C ILE A 208 -0.41 -25.10 3.65
N ALA A 209 0.68 -24.46 3.24
CA ALA A 209 0.81 -23.82 1.94
C ALA A 209 2.23 -24.00 1.39
N SER A 210 2.35 -24.09 0.07
CA SER A 210 3.64 -23.99 -0.60
C SER A 210 4.10 -22.53 -0.57
N VAL A 211 5.13 -22.24 0.23
CA VAL A 211 5.70 -20.89 0.36
C VAL A 211 6.96 -20.79 -0.48
N ARG A 212 7.04 -19.77 -1.33
CA ARG A 212 8.23 -19.45 -2.12
C ARG A 212 8.53 -17.95 -2.10
N GLU A 213 9.79 -17.59 -2.27
CA GLU A 213 10.17 -16.21 -2.55
C GLU A 213 9.94 -15.89 -4.03
N LEU A 214 9.39 -14.71 -4.27
CA LEU A 214 9.30 -14.10 -5.58
C LEU A 214 10.62 -13.38 -5.83
N ALA A 215 11.27 -13.68 -6.95
CA ALA A 215 12.43 -12.91 -7.41
C ALA A 215 12.03 -11.44 -7.54
N ALA A 216 12.85 -10.57 -6.96
CA ALA A 216 12.66 -9.12 -6.94
C ALA A 216 12.78 -8.48 -8.33
#